data_AF-A0AB73BSY8-F1
#
_entry.id   AF-A0AB73BSY8-F1
#
_cell.length_a   1.000
_cell.length_b   1.000
_cell.length_c   1.000
_cell.angle_alpha   90.00
_cell.angle_beta   90.00
_cell.angle_gamma   90.00
#
_symmetry.space_group_name_H-M   'P 1'
#
loop_
_entity.id
_entity.type
_entity.pdbx_description
1 polymer ?
#
loop_
_entity_poly.entity_id
_entity_poly.type
_entity_poly.pdbx_seq_one_letter_code
_entity_poly.pdbx_strand_id
1 'polypeptide(L)'
;MNYNHFIEEFTQGKCHSFEEFQRVAKQFGLFFEKINGEMILGYEGRGEVDQVCYEFYRYFFPETKLQVKNFNLIAKIHEVHFQFVLEEVNEVYQKYNLPPRYDRTLSIRENAVLLLNTLKIKTAIRKEDLEFIQYILKY
;
A
#
# COMPACT_ATOMS: atom_id res chain seq x y z
N MET A 1 -7.82 -7.03 3.73
CA MET A 1 -8.66 -5.81 3.71
C MET A 1 -7.81 -4.78 2.99
N ASN A 2 -8.22 -4.34 1.80
CA ASN A 2 -7.42 -3.44 0.97
C ASN A 2 -7.84 -2.02 1.25
N TYR A 3 -6.88 -1.14 1.48
CA TYR A 3 -7.17 0.27 1.61
C TYR A 3 -7.29 0.85 0.22
N ASN A 4 -8.52 1.04 -0.25
CA ASN A 4 -8.80 1.57 -1.59
C ASN A 4 -8.09 2.90 -1.84
N HIS A 5 -7.92 3.70 -0.79
CA HIS A 5 -7.18 4.95 -0.85
C HIS A 5 -5.71 4.74 -1.26
N PHE A 6 -5.02 3.73 -0.70
CA PHE A 6 -3.66 3.39 -1.14
C PHE A 6 -3.63 2.98 -2.62
N ILE A 7 -4.60 2.17 -3.07
CA ILE A 7 -4.66 1.74 -4.47
C ILE A 7 -4.90 2.92 -5.41
N GLU A 8 -5.80 3.81 -5.04
CA GLU A 8 -6.09 5.02 -5.78
C GLU A 8 -4.87 5.91 -5.92
N GLU A 9 -4.12 6.13 -4.82
CA GLU A 9 -2.89 6.90 -4.88
C GLU A 9 -1.78 6.22 -5.68
N PHE A 10 -1.53 4.93 -5.41
CA PHE A 10 -0.51 4.15 -6.12
C PHE A 10 -0.76 4.12 -7.63
N THR A 11 -2.02 4.02 -8.04
CA THR A 11 -2.40 3.95 -9.46
C THR A 11 -2.62 5.31 -10.11
N GLN A 12 -2.34 6.41 -9.40
CA GLN A 12 -2.58 7.78 -9.86
C GLN A 12 -4.03 8.00 -10.31
N GLY A 13 -4.98 7.44 -9.56
CA GLY A 13 -6.42 7.51 -9.83
C GLY A 13 -6.94 6.60 -10.94
N LYS A 14 -6.09 5.73 -11.52
CA LYS A 14 -6.53 4.79 -12.57
C LYS A 14 -7.31 3.59 -12.03
N CYS A 15 -7.18 3.28 -10.74
CA CYS A 15 -7.97 2.25 -10.06
C CYS A 15 -8.45 2.80 -8.71
N HIS A 16 -9.75 2.72 -8.45
CA HIS A 16 -10.36 3.18 -7.18
C HIS A 16 -10.51 2.06 -6.15
N SER A 17 -10.12 0.83 -6.50
CA SER A 17 -10.18 -0.32 -5.62
C SER A 17 -9.14 -1.38 -5.97
N PHE A 18 -8.82 -2.24 -4.99
CA PHE A 18 -7.94 -3.39 -5.25
C PHE A 18 -8.51 -4.36 -6.28
N GLU A 19 -9.84 -4.49 -6.37
CA GLU A 19 -10.48 -5.33 -7.38
C GLU A 19 -10.26 -4.80 -8.80
N GLU A 20 -10.27 -3.47 -8.98
CA GLU A 20 -9.90 -2.83 -10.24
C GLU A 20 -8.42 -3.06 -10.55
N PHE A 21 -7.55 -2.84 -9.56
CA PHE A 21 -6.13 -3.08 -9.70
C PHE A 21 -5.80 -4.53 -10.10
N GLN A 22 -6.47 -5.51 -9.48
CA GLN A 22 -6.34 -6.93 -9.83
C GLN A 22 -6.88 -7.23 -11.24
N ARG A 23 -7.97 -6.58 -11.66
CA ARG A 23 -8.48 -6.71 -13.03
C ARG A 23 -7.48 -6.21 -14.06
N VAL A 24 -6.80 -5.09 -13.79
CA VAL A 24 -5.72 -4.60 -14.65
C VAL A 24 -4.54 -5.58 -14.63
N ALA A 25 -4.09 -6.04 -13.46
CA ALA A 25 -2.99 -6.99 -13.34
C ALA A 25 -3.22 -8.27 -14.17
N LYS A 26 -4.45 -8.80 -14.15
CA LYS A 26 -4.83 -9.98 -14.95
C LYS A 26 -4.68 -9.77 -16.46
N GLN A 27 -4.80 -8.55 -16.97
CA GLN A 27 -4.58 -8.26 -18.40
C GLN A 27 -3.11 -8.47 -18.80
N PHE A 28 -2.18 -8.39 -17.84
CA PHE A 28 -0.76 -8.68 -18.01
C PHE A 28 -0.41 -10.14 -17.65
N GLY A 29 -1.39 -10.96 -17.26
CA GLY A 29 -1.16 -12.31 -16.71
C GLY A 29 -0.66 -12.31 -15.26
N LEU A 30 -0.72 -11.18 -14.56
CA LEU A 30 -0.33 -11.07 -13.15
C LEU A 30 -1.54 -11.30 -12.23
N PHE A 31 -1.30 -11.94 -11.09
CA PHE A 31 -2.32 -12.11 -10.07
C PHE A 31 -1.72 -12.00 -8.65
N PHE A 32 -2.53 -11.57 -7.70
CA PHE A 32 -2.13 -11.39 -6.31
C PHE A 32 -2.88 -12.40 -5.44
N GLU A 33 -2.17 -13.19 -4.66
CA GLU A 33 -2.72 -14.18 -3.72
C GLU A 33 -2.16 -13.97 -2.31
N LYS A 34 -2.99 -14.21 -1.29
CA LYS A 34 -2.55 -14.16 0.11
C LYS A 34 -2.22 -15.58 0.57
N ILE A 35 -0.93 -15.86 0.79
CA ILE A 35 -0.43 -17.16 1.28
C ILE A 35 0.27 -16.92 2.62
N ASN A 36 -0.14 -17.64 3.67
CA ASN A 36 0.42 -17.51 5.02
C ASN A 36 0.47 -16.06 5.56
N GLY A 37 -0.52 -15.23 5.23
CA GLY A 37 -0.55 -13.84 5.66
C GLY A 37 0.21 -12.87 4.75
N GLU A 38 1.03 -13.37 3.82
CA GLU A 38 1.83 -12.56 2.90
C GLU A 38 1.14 -12.42 1.54
N MET A 39 1.29 -11.25 0.91
CA MET A 39 0.82 -11.03 -0.46
C MET A 39 1.87 -11.52 -1.45
N ILE A 40 1.51 -12.50 -2.26
CA ILE A 40 2.36 -13.11 -3.29
C ILE A 40 1.88 -12.63 -4.66
N LEU A 41 2.82 -12.19 -5.50
CA LEU A 41 2.58 -11.91 -6.91
C LEU A 41 2.87 -13.17 -7.72
N GLY A 42 1.83 -13.72 -8.34
CA GLY A 42 1.92 -14.81 -9.30
C GLY A 42 1.87 -14.29 -10.74
N TYR A 43 2.35 -15.12 -11.66
CA TYR A 43 2.32 -14.87 -13.10
C TYR A 43 1.81 -16.11 -13.83
N GLU A 44 0.78 -15.93 -14.65
CA GLU A 44 0.24 -16.93 -15.57
C GLU A 44 0.57 -16.50 -17.00
N GLY A 45 1.66 -17.04 -17.54
CA GLY A 45 2.10 -16.75 -18.90
C GLY A 45 3.40 -17.47 -19.26
N ARG A 46 3.95 -17.13 -20.43
CA ARG A 46 5.16 -17.76 -20.99
C ARG A 46 6.30 -16.77 -21.27
N GLY A 47 6.10 -15.49 -20.98
CA GLY A 47 7.09 -14.43 -21.21
C GLY A 47 8.04 -14.24 -20.02
N GLU A 48 8.98 -13.31 -20.20
CA GLU A 48 9.89 -12.87 -19.14
C GLU A 48 9.13 -12.14 -18.04
N VAL A 49 9.10 -12.71 -16.84
CA VAL A 49 8.30 -12.20 -15.70
C VAL A 49 8.68 -10.75 -15.35
N ASP A 50 9.97 -10.42 -15.37
CA ASP A 50 10.46 -9.08 -15.05
C ASP A 50 9.99 -8.04 -16.06
N GLN A 51 9.93 -8.40 -17.34
CA GLN A 51 9.42 -7.55 -18.41
C GLN A 51 7.93 -7.26 -18.20
N VAL A 52 7.14 -8.29 -17.89
CA VAL A 52 5.70 -8.16 -17.64
C VAL A 52 5.44 -7.29 -16.41
N CYS A 53 6.18 -7.53 -15.32
CA CYS A 53 6.10 -6.71 -14.10
C CYS A 53 6.41 -5.24 -14.39
N TYR A 54 7.44 -4.98 -15.20
CA TYR A 54 7.82 -3.63 -15.59
C TYR A 54 6.78 -2.96 -16.48
N GLU A 55 6.19 -3.66 -17.44
CA GLU A 55 5.13 -3.14 -18.31
C GLU A 55 3.85 -2.81 -17.52
N PHE A 56 3.48 -3.68 -16.58
CA PHE A 56 2.38 -3.41 -15.66
C PHE A 56 2.63 -2.16 -14.81
N TYR A 57 3.85 -1.98 -14.29
CA TYR A 57 4.19 -0.74 -13.58
C TYR A 57 4.12 0.48 -14.48
N ARG A 58 4.66 0.39 -15.72
CA ARG A 58 4.61 1.48 -16.70
C ARG A 58 3.20 1.87 -17.12
N TYR A 59 2.24 0.95 -17.04
CA TYR A 59 0.83 1.28 -17.27
C TYR A 59 0.36 2.41 -16.35
N PHE A 60 0.77 2.38 -15.08
CA PHE A 60 0.47 3.46 -14.13
C PHE A 60 1.47 4.60 -14.21
N PHE A 61 2.75 4.30 -14.44
CA PHE A 61 3.86 5.27 -14.44
C PHE A 61 4.55 5.33 -15.81
N PRO A 62 3.92 5.91 -16.85
CA PRO A 62 4.46 5.88 -18.22
C PRO A 62 5.80 6.60 -18.37
N GLU A 63 6.04 7.62 -17.53
CA GLU A 63 7.24 8.47 -17.51
C GLU A 63 8.36 7.96 -16.58
N THR A 64 8.23 6.73 -16.05
CA THR A 64 9.27 6.14 -15.20
C THR A 64 10.63 6.09 -15.89
N LYS A 65 11.69 6.44 -15.14
CA LYS A 65 13.09 6.32 -15.57
C LYS A 65 13.74 4.99 -15.16
N LEU A 66 12.98 4.11 -14.50
CA LEU A 66 13.45 2.79 -14.10
C LEU A 66 13.78 1.93 -15.33
N GLN A 67 14.61 0.91 -15.14
CA GLN A 67 14.96 -0.07 -16.17
C GLN A 67 14.59 -1.46 -15.68
N VAL A 68 14.15 -2.34 -16.60
CA VAL A 68 13.73 -3.73 -16.31
C VAL A 68 14.75 -4.46 -15.44
N LYS A 69 16.05 -4.38 -15.80
CA LYS A 69 17.15 -5.06 -15.10
C LYS A 69 17.31 -4.71 -13.61
N ASN A 70 16.73 -3.59 -13.18
CA ASN A 70 16.79 -3.10 -11.80
C ASN A 70 15.38 -2.97 -11.20
N PHE A 71 14.36 -3.59 -11.80
CA PHE A 71 12.98 -3.40 -11.41
C PHE A 71 12.44 -4.64 -10.68
N ASN A 72 11.89 -4.42 -9.49
CA ASN A 72 11.14 -5.43 -8.75
C ASN A 72 9.80 -4.80 -8.33
N LEU A 73 8.71 -5.31 -8.90
CA LEU A 73 7.36 -4.76 -8.69
C LEU A 73 6.92 -4.84 -7.22
N ILE A 74 7.17 -5.97 -6.56
CA ILE A 74 6.79 -6.17 -5.16
C ILE A 74 7.56 -5.21 -4.26
N ALA A 75 8.88 -5.12 -4.45
CA ALA A 75 9.70 -4.16 -3.70
C ALA A 75 9.21 -2.72 -3.90
N LYS A 76 8.82 -2.36 -5.13
CA LYS A 76 8.31 -1.01 -5.42
C LYS A 76 6.96 -0.73 -4.78
N ILE A 77 6.03 -1.69 -4.82
CA ILE A 77 4.73 -1.57 -4.13
C ILE A 77 4.95 -1.43 -2.62
N HIS A 78 5.85 -2.22 -2.02
CA HIS A 78 6.16 -2.11 -0.60
C HIS A 78 6.80 -0.78 -0.22
N GLU A 79 7.72 -0.26 -1.02
CA GLU A 79 8.34 1.05 -0.81
C GLU A 79 7.30 2.16 -0.79
N VAL A 80 6.42 2.19 -1.80
CA VAL A 80 5.35 3.20 -1.89
C VAL A 80 4.33 3.03 -0.77
N HIS A 81 3.94 1.80 -0.45
CA HIS A 81 3.04 1.50 0.65
C HIS A 81 3.60 1.95 2.01
N PHE A 82 4.90 1.72 2.25
CA PHE A 82 5.54 2.17 3.48
C PHE A 82 5.49 3.70 3.61
N GLN A 83 5.81 4.42 2.53
CA GLN A 83 5.75 5.88 2.52
C GLN A 83 4.32 6.39 2.75
N PHE A 84 3.35 5.81 2.06
CA PHE A 84 1.93 6.10 2.24
C PHE A 84 1.47 5.93 3.71
N VAL A 85 1.80 4.79 4.34
CA VAL A 85 1.45 4.53 5.74
C VAL A 85 2.09 5.54 6.68
N LEU A 86 3.35 5.93 6.42
CA LEU A 86 4.04 6.94 7.22
C LEU A 86 3.33 8.29 7.14
N GLU A 87 2.94 8.71 5.95
CA GLU A 87 2.22 9.96 5.70
C GLU A 87 0.86 9.94 6.39
N GLU A 88 0.05 8.92 6.12
CA GLU A 88 -1.29 8.76 6.71
C GLU A 88 -1.27 8.71 8.25
N VAL A 89 -0.31 7.99 8.87
CA VAL A 89 -0.17 7.98 10.34
C VAL A 89 0.07 9.40 10.87
N ASN A 90 0.93 10.18 10.23
CA ASN A 90 1.23 11.54 10.63
C ASN A 90 0.04 12.47 10.40
N GLU A 91 -0.71 12.30 9.30
CA GLU A 91 -1.95 13.04 9.05
C GLU A 91 -2.99 12.76 10.13
N VAL A 92 -3.17 11.50 10.53
CA VAL A 92 -4.08 11.15 11.62
C VAL A 92 -3.65 11.89 12.90
N TYR A 93 -2.37 11.86 13.29
CA TYR A 93 -1.90 12.64 14.45
C TYR A 93 -2.29 14.13 14.33
N GLN A 94 -2.06 14.75 13.18
CA GLN A 94 -2.38 16.17 12.97
C GLN A 94 -3.89 16.46 13.06
N LYS A 95 -4.76 15.60 12.52
CA LYS A 95 -6.23 15.72 12.60
C LYS A 95 -6.74 15.81 14.05
N TYR A 96 -6.01 15.23 15.00
CA TYR A 96 -6.31 15.26 16.44
C TYR A 96 -5.46 16.27 17.23
N ASN A 97 -4.80 17.22 16.55
CA ASN A 97 -3.90 18.22 17.17
C ASN A 97 -2.75 17.59 17.97
N LEU A 98 -2.20 16.49 17.47
CA LEU A 98 -1.05 15.80 18.05
C LEU A 98 0.18 16.00 17.16
N PRO A 99 1.39 16.05 17.74
CA PRO A 99 2.61 16.10 16.94
C PRO A 99 2.76 14.82 16.11
N PRO A 100 3.25 14.90 14.85
CA PRO A 100 3.64 13.74 14.07
C PRO A 100 4.60 12.85 14.85
N ARG A 101 4.37 11.53 14.83
CA ARG A 101 5.07 10.59 15.72
C ARG A 101 5.35 9.24 15.08
N TYR A 102 5.40 9.15 13.76
CA TYR A 102 5.85 7.91 13.14
C TYR A 102 7.30 7.59 13.56
N ASP A 103 7.49 6.47 14.24
CA ASP A 103 8.78 6.01 14.70
C ASP A 103 9.35 4.98 13.72
N ARG A 104 10.41 5.35 13.00
CA ARG A 104 11.06 4.49 12.00
C ARG A 104 11.79 3.30 12.61
N THR A 105 11.99 3.28 13.93
CA THR A 105 12.58 2.13 14.63
C THR A 105 11.55 1.05 14.96
N LEU A 106 10.26 1.38 14.87
CA LEU A 106 9.15 0.48 15.11
C LEU A 106 8.61 -0.09 13.78
N SER A 107 8.03 -1.29 13.85
CA SER A 107 7.25 -1.82 12.75
C SER A 107 6.03 -0.96 12.46
N ILE A 108 5.48 -1.09 11.24
CA ILE A 108 4.21 -0.46 10.86
C ILE A 108 3.09 -0.81 11.88
N ARG A 109 3.04 -2.08 12.30
CA ARG A 109 2.04 -2.57 13.27
C ARG A 109 2.20 -1.90 14.64
N GLU A 110 3.42 -1.78 15.15
CA GLU A 110 3.71 -1.12 16.42
C GLU A 110 3.35 0.37 16.38
N ASN A 111 3.64 1.06 15.27
CA ASN A 111 3.20 2.44 15.04
C ASN A 111 1.68 2.58 15.09
N ALA A 112 0.93 1.67 14.47
CA ALA A 112 -0.54 1.69 14.53
C ALA A 112 -1.09 1.43 15.94
N VAL A 113 -0.47 0.51 16.71
CA VAL A 113 -0.83 0.30 18.12
C VAL A 113 -0.57 1.56 18.95
N LEU A 114 0.56 2.23 18.74
CA LEU A 114 0.91 3.48 19.41
C LEU A 114 -0.10 4.60 19.08
N LEU A 115 -0.47 4.73 17.81
CA LEU A 115 -1.48 5.69 17.35
C LEU A 115 -2.83 5.41 18.04
N LEU A 116 -3.32 4.18 17.97
CA LEU A 116 -4.59 3.77 18.60
C LEU A 116 -4.59 4.05 20.11
N ASN A 117 -3.50 3.70 20.79
CA ASN A 117 -3.37 3.93 22.23
C ASN A 117 -3.33 5.43 22.57
N THR A 118 -2.75 6.25 21.70
CA THR A 118 -2.73 7.71 21.89
C THR A 118 -4.11 8.33 21.70
N LEU A 119 -4.84 7.90 20.66
CA LEU A 119 -6.14 8.46 20.32
C LEU A 119 -7.25 8.04 21.30
N LYS A 120 -7.31 6.76 21.68
CA LYS A 120 -8.39 6.20 22.52
C LYS A 120 -8.50 6.85 23.91
N ILE A 121 -7.42 7.45 24.40
CA ILE A 121 -7.37 8.10 25.72
C ILE A 121 -7.89 9.55 25.63
N LYS A 122 -7.78 10.18 24.46
CA LYS A 122 -7.99 11.63 24.31
C LYS A 122 -9.35 12.00 23.70
N THR A 123 -9.89 11.17 22.81
CA THR A 123 -11.07 11.55 22.01
C THR A 123 -11.78 10.35 21.38
N ALA A 124 -12.99 10.57 20.89
CA ALA A 124 -13.62 9.68 19.92
C ALA A 124 -12.83 9.73 18.60
N ILE A 125 -12.66 8.56 17.99
CA ILE A 125 -11.91 8.38 16.74
C ILE A 125 -12.90 8.36 15.57
N ARG A 126 -12.64 9.14 14.52
CA ARG A 126 -13.43 9.16 13.30
C ARG A 126 -13.38 7.80 12.62
N LYS A 127 -14.43 7.50 11.85
CA LYS A 127 -14.61 6.18 11.24
C LYS A 127 -13.48 5.87 10.24
N GLU A 128 -13.13 6.83 9.40
CA GLU A 128 -12.07 6.70 8.39
C GLU A 128 -10.70 6.40 9.03
N ASP A 129 -10.37 7.09 10.13
CA ASP A 129 -9.10 6.87 10.84
C ASP A 129 -9.07 5.50 11.53
N LEU A 130 -10.22 5.03 12.05
CA LEU A 130 -10.36 3.67 12.58
C LEU A 130 -10.19 2.61 11.49
N GLU A 131 -10.75 2.84 10.30
CA GLU A 131 -10.62 1.94 9.15
C GLU A 131 -9.16 1.83 8.70
N PHE A 132 -8.44 2.95 8.65
CA PHE A 132 -7.00 2.98 8.38
C PHE A 132 -6.17 2.25 9.45
N ILE A 133 -6.43 2.49 10.74
CA ILE A 133 -5.74 1.78 11.82
C ILE A 133 -6.01 0.27 11.75
N GLN A 134 -7.27 -0.13 11.50
CA GLN A 134 -7.62 -1.54 11.33
C GLN A 134 -6.96 -2.15 10.10
N TYR A 135 -6.85 -1.41 9.00
CA TYR A 135 -6.13 -1.84 7.81
C TYR A 135 -4.69 -2.21 8.17
N ILE A 136 -3.97 -1.32 8.86
CA ILE A 136 -2.59 -1.58 9.27
C ILE A 136 -2.49 -2.79 10.21
N LEU A 137 -3.37 -2.92 11.20
CA LEU A 137 -3.31 -4.01 12.18
C LEU A 137 -3.64 -5.39 11.57
N LYS A 138 -4.31 -5.41 10.41
CA LYS A 138 -4.69 -6.62 9.66
C LYS A 138 -3.81 -6.87 8.42
N TYR A 139 -2.92 -5.93 8.09
CA TYR A 139 -1.94 -6.07 7.01
C TYR A 139 -0.98 -7.20 7.37
#